data_AF-A0A6B9TF68-F1
#
_entry.id   AF-A0A6B9TF68-F1
#
_cell.length_a   1.000
_cell.length_b   1.000
_cell.length_c   1.000
_cell.angle_alpha   90.00
_cell.angle_beta   90.00
_cell.angle_gamma   90.00
#
_symmetry.space_group_name_H-M   'P 1'
#
loop_
_entity.id
_entity.type
_entity.pdbx_description
1 polymer ?
#
loop_
_entity_poly.entity_id
_entity_poly.type
_entity_poly.pdbx_seq_one_letter_code
_entity_poly.pdbx_strand_id
1 'polypeptide(L)'
;MALIPQNHLQLIVEVGIILYAAMIFLLNLAPISLSLVLFICIVLGIGFNVIFGLDVVALFMSFGQSEFTHPFGPIALLAAVSSLSALAIMEDVGVDTGGLRGFVYILMLGITVFGGLMHRSFLLLWLLGLMVGLFLISKSMRSRSIITLKRVAAFALVAVAGFGGLELLSRILGMPVLSPLLRLERLENFSVPSIKMVIKNTTLLGHNPMSSYWGELSRGFADGYISLPLQLILFFGLPFPVFYGILVNKKDVIDYMVPGIFGWAYDFGYVTLFFLLIWCMGIIILGLRVLSMYREKREKGVRSYLGREALLTGALAAFISQAIIGLFIINRTINGTALLTFIFLSSLIFANSFGLKE
;
A
#
# COMPACT_ATOMS: atom_id res chain seq x y z
N MET A 1 -2.92 -7.42 35.11
CA MET A 1 -1.99 -8.00 34.11
C MET A 1 -2.03 -7.06 32.92
N ALA A 2 -0.94 -6.33 32.65
CA ALA A 2 -0.92 -5.31 31.59
C ALA A 2 -1.21 -5.94 30.22
N LEU A 3 -1.84 -5.18 29.33
CA LEU A 3 -2.15 -5.53 27.92
C LEU A 3 -0.85 -5.76 27.12
N ILE A 4 -0.14 -6.83 27.43
CA ILE A 4 1.02 -7.30 26.67
C ILE A 4 0.45 -8.33 25.69
N PRO A 5 0.48 -8.07 24.36
CA PRO A 5 0.01 -9.04 23.39
C PRO A 5 0.74 -10.37 23.54
N GLN A 6 0.04 -11.49 23.35
CA GLN A 6 0.59 -12.83 23.59
C GLN A 6 1.18 -13.49 22.33
N ASN A 7 0.82 -12.96 21.15
CA ASN A 7 1.33 -13.38 19.85
C ASN A 7 1.21 -12.25 18.81
N HIS A 8 1.78 -12.45 17.62
CA HIS A 8 1.80 -11.44 16.55
C HIS A 8 0.40 -11.07 16.04
N LEU A 9 -0.51 -12.05 15.91
CA LEU A 9 -1.87 -11.77 15.44
C LEU A 9 -2.63 -10.86 16.42
N GLN A 10 -2.51 -11.13 17.72
CA GLN A 10 -3.13 -10.30 18.75
C GLN A 10 -2.62 -8.85 18.68
N LEU A 11 -1.30 -8.65 18.57
CA LEU A 11 -0.73 -7.31 18.40
C LEU A 11 -1.29 -6.60 17.15
N ILE A 12 -1.35 -7.30 16.02
CA ILE A 12 -1.90 -6.76 14.76
C ILE A 12 -3.35 -6.31 14.97
N VAL A 13 -4.16 -7.11 15.64
CA VAL A 13 -5.57 -6.80 15.94
C VAL A 13 -5.68 -5.61 16.90
N GLU A 14 -4.90 -5.57 17.99
CA GLU A 14 -4.93 -4.48 18.97
C GLU A 14 -4.52 -3.14 18.35
N VAL A 15 -3.41 -3.12 17.60
CA VAL A 15 -2.99 -1.91 16.86
C VAL A 15 -4.03 -1.53 15.81
N GLY A 16 -4.66 -2.51 15.16
CA GLY A 16 -5.78 -2.28 14.25
C GLY A 16 -6.95 -1.57 14.93
N ILE A 17 -7.41 -2.07 16.08
CA ILE A 17 -8.52 -1.45 16.84
C ILE A 17 -8.17 -0.02 17.23
N ILE A 18 -6.94 0.22 17.73
CA ILE A 18 -6.47 1.55 18.11
C ILE A 18 -6.47 2.50 16.90
N LEU A 19 -5.95 2.07 15.76
CA LEU A 19 -5.93 2.90 14.54
C LEU A 19 -7.33 3.21 14.03
N TYR A 20 -8.24 2.24 14.06
CA TYR A 20 -9.64 2.44 13.69
C TYR A 20 -10.32 3.48 14.60
N ALA A 21 -10.18 3.34 15.91
CA ALA A 21 -10.73 4.29 16.87
C ALA A 21 -10.11 5.69 16.71
N ALA A 22 -8.79 5.78 16.55
CA ALA A 22 -8.07 7.03 16.35
C ALA A 22 -8.51 7.74 15.07
N MET A 23 -8.65 7.03 13.94
CA MET A 23 -9.08 7.64 12.68
C MET A 23 -10.52 8.13 12.73
N ILE A 24 -11.42 7.39 13.39
CA ILE A 24 -12.80 7.85 13.62
C ILE A 24 -12.79 9.16 14.40
N PHE A 25 -12.00 9.24 15.47
CA PHE A 25 -11.88 10.46 16.26
C PHE A 25 -11.27 11.61 15.43
N LEU A 26 -10.14 11.39 14.76
CA LEU A 26 -9.42 12.41 14.00
C LEU A 26 -10.26 12.99 12.85
N LEU A 27 -10.92 12.14 12.05
CA LEU A 27 -11.74 12.64 10.94
C LEU A 27 -12.98 13.40 11.41
N ASN A 28 -13.48 13.12 12.61
CA ASN A 28 -14.69 13.75 13.18
C ASN A 28 -14.40 14.89 14.16
N LEU A 29 -13.14 15.16 14.47
CA LEU A 29 -12.74 16.24 15.39
C LEU A 29 -13.05 17.63 14.82
N ALA A 30 -12.82 17.81 13.52
CA ALA A 30 -13.00 19.10 12.84
C ALA A 30 -13.48 18.90 11.38
N PRO A 31 -14.20 19.88 10.80
CA PRO A 31 -14.55 19.83 9.39
C PRO A 31 -13.29 19.86 8.52
N ILE A 32 -13.17 18.86 7.65
CA ILE A 32 -12.02 18.71 6.74
C ILE A 32 -12.31 19.50 5.47
N SER A 33 -11.69 20.67 5.35
CA SER A 33 -11.81 21.50 4.17
C SER A 33 -11.01 20.93 2.99
N LEU A 34 -11.46 21.24 1.77
CA LEU A 34 -10.78 20.82 0.54
C LEU A 34 -9.36 21.37 0.44
N SER A 35 -9.17 22.64 0.83
CA SER A 35 -7.86 23.30 0.83
C SER A 35 -6.89 22.68 1.83
N LEU A 36 -7.37 22.26 3.01
CA LEU A 36 -6.54 21.57 4.00
C LEU A 36 -6.03 20.23 3.45
N VAL A 37 -6.91 19.45 2.80
CA VAL A 37 -6.52 18.17 2.19
C VAL A 37 -5.49 18.39 1.08
N LEU A 38 -5.73 19.34 0.18
CA LEU A 38 -4.79 19.66 -0.89
C LEU A 38 -3.43 20.11 -0.34
N PHE A 39 -3.43 20.99 0.67
CA PHE A 39 -2.21 21.45 1.32
C PHE A 39 -1.40 20.31 1.93
N ILE A 40 -2.04 19.45 2.75
CA ILE A 40 -1.37 18.29 3.36
C ILE A 40 -0.84 17.35 2.28
N CYS A 41 -1.63 17.06 1.24
CA CYS A 41 -1.20 16.16 0.17
C CYS A 41 -0.02 16.72 -0.64
N ILE A 42 0.02 18.03 -0.89
CA ILE A 42 1.15 18.69 -1.54
C ILE A 42 2.40 18.62 -0.66
N VAL A 43 2.28 18.94 0.64
CA VAL A 43 3.41 18.86 1.59
C VAL A 43 3.95 17.43 1.64
N LEU A 44 3.08 16.43 1.73
CA LEU A 44 3.46 15.01 1.66
C LEU A 44 4.12 14.67 0.31
N GLY A 45 3.57 15.16 -0.81
CA GLY A 45 4.13 14.96 -2.14
C GLY A 45 5.56 15.52 -2.28
N ILE A 46 5.82 16.71 -1.72
CA ILE A 46 7.17 17.29 -1.66
C ILE A 46 8.08 16.42 -0.79
N GLY A 47 7.60 16.03 0.40
CA GLY A 47 8.35 15.14 1.30
C GLY A 47 8.74 13.82 0.64
N PHE A 48 7.81 13.17 -0.06
CA PHE A 48 8.10 11.93 -0.78
C PHE A 48 9.10 12.12 -1.92
N ASN A 49 9.01 13.22 -2.67
CA ASN A 49 10.02 13.54 -3.68
C ASN A 49 11.42 13.66 -3.07
N VAL A 50 11.54 14.33 -1.93
CA VAL A 50 12.83 14.48 -1.23
C VAL A 50 13.35 13.12 -0.74
N ILE A 51 12.54 12.35 -0.02
CA ILE A 51 13.01 11.08 0.57
C ILE A 51 13.30 10.06 -0.54
N PHE A 52 12.47 9.97 -1.59
CA PHE A 52 12.73 9.08 -2.73
C PHE A 52 13.98 9.54 -3.50
N GLY A 53 14.20 10.85 -3.63
CA GLY A 53 15.41 11.40 -4.23
C GLY A 53 16.67 11.07 -3.42
N LEU A 54 16.61 11.15 -2.09
CA LEU A 54 17.72 10.77 -1.20
C LEU A 54 18.07 9.28 -1.35
N ASP A 55 17.07 8.42 -1.45
CA ASP A 55 17.26 6.99 -1.73
C ASP A 55 18.01 6.79 -3.07
N VAL A 56 17.62 7.50 -4.13
CA VAL A 56 18.32 7.45 -5.43
C VAL A 56 19.76 7.94 -5.33
N VAL A 57 20.01 9.04 -4.62
CA VAL A 57 21.37 9.55 -4.40
C VAL A 57 22.20 8.51 -3.64
N ALA A 58 21.65 7.89 -2.59
CA ALA A 58 22.33 6.83 -1.84
C ALA A 58 22.68 5.63 -2.71
N LEU A 59 21.76 5.22 -3.60
CA LEU A 59 21.98 4.14 -4.58
C LEU A 59 23.18 4.42 -5.49
N PHE A 60 23.33 5.64 -5.99
CA PHE A 60 24.44 6.02 -6.87
C PHE A 60 25.75 6.29 -6.13
N MET A 61 25.68 6.78 -4.89
CA MET A 61 26.85 7.13 -4.08
C MET A 61 27.45 5.93 -3.31
N SER A 62 26.91 4.71 -3.49
CA SER A 62 27.34 3.49 -2.78
C SER A 62 27.33 3.59 -1.25
N PHE A 63 26.54 4.50 -0.66
CA PHE A 63 26.37 4.62 0.80
C PHE A 63 25.48 3.50 1.36
N GLY A 64 25.85 2.24 1.14
CA GLY A 64 25.09 1.09 1.62
C GLY A 64 23.66 1.00 1.07
N GLN A 65 23.00 -0.14 1.29
CA GLN A 65 21.59 -0.33 0.93
C GLN A 65 20.65 0.25 2.00
N SER A 66 20.78 1.54 2.31
CA SER A 66 19.82 2.21 3.18
C SER A 66 18.55 2.53 2.38
N GLU A 67 17.59 1.60 2.37
CA GLU A 67 16.28 1.80 1.76
C GLU A 67 15.33 2.48 2.76
N PHE A 68 15.18 3.81 2.67
CA PHE A 68 14.29 4.54 3.58
C PHE A 68 12.81 4.47 3.14
N THR A 69 12.54 4.16 1.86
CA THR A 69 11.23 4.46 1.26
C THR A 69 10.31 3.28 0.96
N HIS A 70 10.76 2.04 1.21
CA HIS A 70 10.02 0.83 0.84
C HIS A 70 8.54 0.78 1.31
N PRO A 71 8.11 1.36 2.45
CA PRO A 71 6.70 1.30 2.86
C PRO A 71 5.83 2.47 2.36
N PHE A 72 6.42 3.52 1.80
CA PHE A 72 5.68 4.76 1.57
C PHE A 72 4.90 4.79 0.25
N GLY A 73 5.05 3.79 -0.62
CA GLY A 73 4.40 3.76 -1.92
C GLY A 73 2.87 3.98 -1.89
N PRO A 74 2.11 3.24 -1.05
CA PRO A 74 0.67 3.46 -0.90
C PRO A 74 0.31 4.84 -0.33
N ILE A 75 1.14 5.40 0.56
CA ILE A 75 0.89 6.74 1.13
C ILE A 75 1.18 7.84 0.10
N ALA A 76 2.20 7.65 -0.74
CA ALA A 76 2.46 8.53 -1.88
C ALA A 76 1.29 8.50 -2.87
N LEU A 77 0.70 7.32 -3.12
CA LEU A 77 -0.51 7.19 -3.93
C LEU A 77 -1.71 7.92 -3.32
N LEU A 78 -1.92 7.77 -2.01
CA LEU A 78 -2.95 8.51 -1.27
C LEU A 78 -2.78 10.01 -1.52
N ALA A 79 -1.59 10.57 -1.30
CA ALA A 79 -1.32 11.98 -1.49
C ALA A 79 -1.53 12.43 -2.95
N ALA A 80 -1.02 11.67 -3.93
CA ALA A 80 -1.13 12.02 -5.34
C ALA A 80 -2.59 11.99 -5.83
N VAL A 81 -3.31 10.90 -5.58
CA VAL A 81 -4.70 10.74 -6.02
C VAL A 81 -5.64 11.68 -5.27
N SER A 82 -5.42 11.91 -3.97
CA SER A 82 -6.21 12.92 -3.23
C SER A 82 -5.95 14.34 -3.73
N SER A 83 -4.72 14.67 -4.13
CA SER A 83 -4.42 15.96 -4.78
C SER A 83 -5.17 16.10 -6.11
N LEU A 84 -5.12 15.08 -6.97
CA LEU A 84 -5.85 15.09 -8.24
C LEU A 84 -7.37 15.18 -8.05
N SER A 85 -7.91 14.44 -7.08
CA SER A 85 -9.34 14.48 -6.75
C SER A 85 -9.74 15.86 -6.21
N ALA A 86 -8.91 16.46 -5.34
CA ALA A 86 -9.16 17.79 -4.81
C ALA A 86 -9.17 18.86 -5.91
N LEU A 87 -8.20 18.81 -6.84
CA LEU A 87 -8.16 19.74 -7.98
C LEU A 87 -9.37 19.56 -8.91
N ALA A 88 -9.80 18.32 -9.18
CA ALA A 88 -10.98 18.04 -9.99
C ALA A 88 -12.26 18.61 -9.33
N ILE A 89 -12.41 18.46 -8.02
CA ILE A 89 -13.53 19.04 -7.26
C ILE A 89 -13.47 20.57 -7.25
N MET A 90 -12.27 21.17 -7.12
CA MET A 90 -12.10 22.63 -7.16
C MET A 90 -12.56 23.22 -8.50
N GLU A 91 -12.19 22.57 -9.62
CA GLU A 91 -12.64 23.00 -10.95
C GLU A 91 -14.15 22.87 -11.15
N ASP A 92 -14.77 21.81 -10.63
CA ASP A 92 -16.23 21.61 -10.65
C ASP A 92 -16.97 22.74 -9.92
N VAL A 93 -16.32 23.38 -8.93
CA VAL A 93 -16.86 24.50 -8.16
C VAL A 93 -16.44 25.88 -8.74
N GLY A 94 -15.72 25.90 -9.87
CA GLY A 94 -15.34 27.12 -10.59
C GLY A 94 -14.05 27.80 -10.10
N VAL A 95 -13.19 27.09 -9.38
CA VAL A 95 -11.86 27.58 -8.97
C VAL A 95 -10.84 27.22 -10.06
N ASP A 96 -10.05 28.20 -10.52
CA ASP A 96 -8.94 27.93 -11.44
C ASP A 96 -7.83 27.16 -10.73
N THR A 97 -7.47 26.00 -11.28
CA THR A 97 -6.44 25.11 -10.73
C THR A 97 -5.24 24.92 -11.65
N GLY A 98 -5.13 25.65 -12.77
CA GLY A 98 -4.13 25.40 -13.81
C GLY A 98 -2.69 25.30 -13.28
N GLY A 99 -2.25 26.31 -12.51
CA GLY A 99 -0.90 26.34 -11.92
C GLY A 99 -0.66 25.22 -10.90
N LEU A 100 -1.62 24.99 -10.00
CA LEU A 100 -1.57 23.95 -8.97
C LEU A 100 -1.54 22.54 -9.60
N ARG A 101 -2.32 22.32 -10.65
CA ARG A 101 -2.33 21.08 -11.41
C ARG A 101 -0.98 20.78 -12.05
N GLY A 102 -0.37 21.78 -12.67
CA GLY A 102 1.00 21.67 -13.21
C GLY A 102 1.99 21.24 -12.12
N PHE A 103 1.93 21.87 -10.95
CA PHE A 103 2.79 21.54 -9.83
C PHE A 103 2.58 20.10 -9.31
N VAL A 104 1.33 19.66 -9.16
CA VAL A 104 1.01 18.27 -8.76
C VAL A 104 1.54 17.26 -9.78
N TYR A 105 1.45 17.55 -11.09
CA TYR A 105 2.03 16.67 -12.11
C TYR A 105 3.56 16.60 -12.04
N ILE A 106 4.24 17.69 -11.71
CA ILE A 106 5.70 17.68 -11.46
C ILE A 106 6.03 16.77 -10.27
N LEU A 107 5.30 16.92 -9.16
CA LEU A 107 5.50 16.06 -7.97
C LEU A 107 5.25 14.58 -8.29
N MET A 108 4.21 14.27 -9.05
CA MET A 108 3.92 12.91 -9.49
C MET A 108 5.01 12.34 -10.39
N LEU A 109 5.53 13.16 -11.32
CA LEU A 109 6.62 12.75 -12.21
C LEU A 109 7.89 12.44 -11.41
N GLY A 110 8.27 13.30 -10.47
CA GLY A 110 9.42 13.06 -9.60
C GLY A 110 9.26 11.79 -8.75
N ILE A 111 8.09 11.58 -8.13
CA ILE A 111 7.81 10.33 -7.39
C ILE A 111 7.87 9.10 -8.31
N THR A 112 7.36 9.20 -9.54
CA THR A 112 7.40 8.11 -10.51
C THR A 112 8.84 7.74 -10.87
N VAL A 113 9.68 8.74 -11.15
CA VAL A 113 11.07 8.54 -11.53
C VAL A 113 11.88 8.02 -10.35
N PHE A 114 11.87 8.72 -9.21
CA PHE A 114 12.69 8.33 -8.06
C PHE A 114 12.22 7.02 -7.44
N GLY A 115 10.91 6.87 -7.26
CA GLY A 115 10.31 5.64 -6.74
C GLY A 115 10.53 4.45 -7.66
N GLY A 116 10.49 4.65 -8.99
CA GLY A 116 10.74 3.57 -9.95
C GLY A 116 12.20 3.15 -10.07
N LEU A 117 13.14 4.07 -9.91
CA LEU A 117 14.57 3.76 -9.85
C LEU A 117 14.93 2.95 -8.60
N MET A 118 14.29 3.25 -7.46
CA MET A 118 14.58 2.59 -6.19
C MET A 118 13.82 1.28 -6.00
N HIS A 119 12.50 1.32 -6.22
CA HIS A 119 11.59 0.22 -5.89
C HIS A 119 10.91 -0.29 -7.15
N ARG A 120 11.43 -1.39 -7.70
CA ARG A 120 10.89 -1.97 -8.95
C ARG A 120 9.41 -2.37 -8.85
N SER A 121 8.98 -2.85 -7.68
CA SER A 121 7.57 -3.19 -7.39
C SER A 121 6.69 -1.96 -7.15
N PHE A 122 7.29 -0.82 -6.78
CA PHE A 122 6.56 0.44 -6.62
C PHE A 122 5.94 0.88 -7.93
N LEU A 123 6.60 0.72 -9.09
CA LEU A 123 6.02 1.12 -10.38
C LEU A 123 4.70 0.41 -10.69
N LEU A 124 4.60 -0.90 -10.41
CA LEU A 124 3.34 -1.63 -10.60
C LEU A 124 2.25 -1.09 -9.67
N LEU A 125 2.57 -0.92 -8.39
CA LEU A 125 1.64 -0.37 -7.41
C LEU A 125 1.18 1.04 -7.81
N TRP A 126 2.13 1.89 -8.19
CA TRP A 126 1.93 3.28 -8.57
C TRP A 126 1.05 3.40 -9.81
N LEU A 127 1.38 2.69 -10.89
CA LEU A 127 0.61 2.75 -12.13
C LEU A 127 -0.81 2.19 -11.96
N LEU A 128 -0.96 1.06 -11.25
CA LEU A 128 -2.27 0.50 -10.92
C LEU A 128 -3.08 1.49 -10.08
N GLY A 129 -2.47 2.11 -9.08
CA GLY A 129 -3.15 3.06 -8.19
C GLY A 129 -3.52 4.36 -8.84
N LEU A 130 -2.69 4.88 -9.73
CA LEU A 130 -3.08 6.02 -10.56
C LEU A 130 -4.23 5.66 -11.50
N MET A 131 -4.21 4.48 -12.12
CA MET A 131 -5.31 4.03 -12.98
C MET A 131 -6.63 3.90 -12.20
N VAL A 132 -6.60 3.24 -11.03
CA VAL A 132 -7.76 3.10 -10.14
C VAL A 132 -8.23 4.48 -9.64
N GLY A 133 -7.32 5.31 -9.17
CA GLY A 133 -7.63 6.65 -8.65
C GLY A 133 -8.26 7.55 -9.70
N LEU A 134 -7.68 7.60 -10.89
CA LEU A 134 -8.25 8.30 -12.03
C LEU A 134 -9.63 7.75 -12.39
N PHE A 135 -9.82 6.43 -12.42
CA PHE A 135 -11.13 5.83 -12.64
C PHE A 135 -12.16 6.30 -11.61
N LEU A 136 -11.82 6.28 -10.31
CA LEU A 136 -12.69 6.76 -9.23
C LEU A 136 -13.03 8.25 -9.39
N ILE A 137 -12.03 9.10 -9.68
CA ILE A 137 -12.23 10.53 -9.96
C ILE A 137 -13.19 10.70 -11.14
N SER A 138 -12.98 9.96 -12.24
CA SER A 138 -13.81 10.09 -13.44
C SER A 138 -15.27 9.75 -13.18
N LYS A 139 -15.51 8.72 -12.35
CA LYS A 139 -16.85 8.30 -11.90
C LYS A 139 -17.46 9.29 -10.91
N SER A 140 -16.66 9.91 -10.05
CA SER A 140 -17.14 10.96 -9.16
C SER A 140 -17.56 12.22 -9.93
N MET A 141 -16.80 12.64 -10.94
CA MET A 141 -17.07 13.84 -11.74
C MET A 141 -18.08 13.64 -12.89
N ARG A 142 -18.70 12.46 -13.01
CA ARG A 142 -19.54 12.06 -14.18
C ARG A 142 -18.89 12.34 -15.54
N SER A 143 -17.57 12.32 -15.59
CA SER A 143 -16.78 12.57 -16.80
C SER A 143 -16.67 11.30 -17.66
N ARG A 144 -16.18 11.44 -18.91
CA ARG A 144 -15.95 10.28 -19.79
C ARG A 144 -15.01 9.28 -19.11
N SER A 145 -15.42 8.00 -19.11
CA SER A 145 -14.67 6.89 -18.51
C SER A 145 -13.19 6.93 -18.89
N ILE A 146 -12.32 6.76 -17.88
CA ILE A 146 -10.87 6.62 -18.10
C ILE A 146 -10.53 5.22 -18.60
N ILE A 147 -11.37 4.22 -18.32
CA ILE A 147 -11.27 2.89 -18.94
C ILE A 147 -11.84 2.97 -20.35
N THR A 148 -10.98 3.38 -21.28
CA THR A 148 -11.18 3.22 -22.73
C THR A 148 -9.99 2.43 -23.25
N LEU A 149 -10.16 1.65 -24.33
CA LEU A 149 -9.08 0.84 -24.90
C LEU A 149 -7.81 1.67 -25.15
N LYS A 150 -7.96 2.90 -25.68
CA LYS A 150 -6.85 3.82 -25.92
C LYS A 150 -6.08 4.19 -24.65
N ARG A 151 -6.78 4.50 -23.55
CA ARG A 151 -6.16 4.91 -22.29
C ARG A 151 -5.53 3.72 -21.57
N VAL A 152 -6.19 2.56 -21.58
CA VAL A 152 -5.62 1.31 -21.03
C VAL A 152 -4.36 0.92 -21.82
N ALA A 153 -4.39 0.99 -23.15
CA ALA A 153 -3.23 0.77 -23.99
C ALA A 153 -2.11 1.78 -23.72
N ALA A 154 -2.43 3.07 -23.51
CA ALA A 154 -1.45 4.07 -23.13
C ALA A 154 -0.80 3.78 -21.76
N PHE A 155 -1.58 3.37 -20.76
CA PHE A 155 -1.06 2.92 -19.46
C PHE A 155 -0.14 1.70 -19.60
N ALA A 156 -0.54 0.72 -20.41
CA ALA A 156 0.29 -0.45 -20.70
C ALA A 156 1.60 -0.06 -21.39
N LEU A 157 1.55 0.88 -22.35
CA LEU A 157 2.74 1.39 -23.04
C LEU A 157 3.67 2.13 -22.10
N VAL A 158 3.14 2.97 -21.19
CA VAL A 158 3.93 3.63 -20.15
C VAL A 158 4.58 2.61 -19.21
N ALA A 159 3.85 1.55 -18.83
CA ALA A 159 4.43 0.47 -18.03
C ALA A 159 5.58 -0.21 -18.77
N VAL A 160 5.37 -0.63 -20.02
CA VAL A 160 6.41 -1.27 -20.85
C VAL A 160 7.61 -0.35 -21.04
N ALA A 161 7.40 0.94 -21.31
CA ALA A 161 8.46 1.92 -21.44
C ALA A 161 9.24 2.12 -20.13
N GLY A 162 8.55 2.18 -18.98
CA GLY A 162 9.18 2.30 -17.67
C GLY A 162 10.02 1.06 -17.32
N PHE A 163 9.45 -0.14 -17.48
CA PHE A 163 10.16 -1.40 -17.24
C PHE A 163 11.32 -1.62 -18.23
N GLY A 164 11.11 -1.34 -19.52
CA GLY A 164 12.15 -1.43 -20.54
C GLY A 164 13.27 -0.40 -20.33
N GLY A 165 12.93 0.81 -19.90
CA GLY A 165 13.89 1.85 -19.55
C GLY A 165 14.77 1.45 -18.36
N LEU A 166 14.18 0.86 -17.32
CA LEU A 166 14.94 0.33 -16.18
C LEU A 166 15.88 -0.82 -16.59
N GLU A 167 15.43 -1.72 -17.46
CA GLU A 167 16.27 -2.80 -17.99
C GLU A 167 17.44 -2.26 -18.82
N LEU A 168 17.18 -1.29 -19.69
CA LEU A 168 18.21 -0.65 -20.50
C LEU A 168 19.24 0.09 -19.63
N LEU A 169 18.78 0.85 -18.62
CA LEU A 169 19.64 1.50 -17.64
C LEU A 169 20.47 0.48 -16.85
N SER A 170 19.88 -0.64 -16.46
CA SER A 170 20.58 -1.72 -15.76
C SER A 170 21.75 -2.27 -16.57
N ARG A 171 21.56 -2.45 -17.89
CA ARG A 171 22.61 -2.93 -18.81
C ARG A 171 23.69 -1.88 -19.08
N ILE A 172 23.31 -0.61 -19.25
CA ILE A 172 24.27 0.48 -19.52
C ILE A 172 25.14 0.76 -18.30
N LEU A 173 24.52 0.84 -17.12
CA LEU A 173 25.21 1.18 -15.88
C LEU A 173 25.86 -0.05 -15.21
N GLY A 174 25.63 -1.26 -15.74
CA GLY A 174 26.09 -2.50 -15.14
C GLY A 174 25.52 -2.75 -13.73
N MET A 175 24.34 -2.19 -13.42
CA MET A 175 23.70 -2.28 -12.10
C MET A 175 22.54 -3.29 -12.13
N PRO A 176 22.72 -4.55 -11.69
CA PRO A 176 21.68 -5.59 -11.75
C PRO A 176 20.47 -5.29 -10.85
N VAL A 177 20.65 -4.39 -9.88
CA VAL A 177 19.59 -3.92 -8.98
C VAL A 177 18.49 -3.17 -9.75
N LEU A 178 18.78 -2.61 -10.92
CA LEU A 178 17.77 -1.93 -11.75
C LEU A 178 16.99 -2.89 -12.65
N SER A 179 17.51 -4.09 -12.95
CA SER A 179 16.89 -5.03 -13.91
C SER A 179 15.56 -5.59 -13.40
N PRO A 180 14.44 -5.39 -14.12
CA PRO A 180 13.18 -6.07 -13.85
C PRO A 180 13.18 -7.54 -14.32
N LEU A 181 13.90 -7.87 -15.40
CA LEU A 181 13.98 -9.23 -15.93
C LEU A 181 14.64 -10.20 -14.94
N LEU A 182 15.74 -9.77 -14.34
CA LEU A 182 16.44 -10.53 -13.31
C LEU A 182 15.54 -10.80 -12.08
N ARG A 183 14.53 -9.96 -11.82
CA ARG A 183 13.54 -10.24 -10.78
C ARG A 183 12.57 -11.33 -11.23
N LEU A 184 12.04 -11.29 -12.45
CA LEU A 184 11.15 -12.33 -12.97
C LEU A 184 11.81 -13.71 -12.93
N GLU A 185 13.07 -13.79 -13.33
CA GLU A 185 13.87 -15.02 -13.25
C GLU A 185 14.02 -15.51 -11.79
N ARG A 186 14.29 -14.60 -10.84
CA ARG A 186 14.30 -14.94 -9.41
C ARG A 186 12.92 -15.43 -8.92
N LEU A 187 11.83 -14.83 -9.38
CA LEU A 187 10.49 -15.30 -8.99
C LEU A 187 10.24 -16.71 -9.51
N GLU A 188 10.59 -16.99 -10.76
CA GLU A 188 10.41 -18.33 -11.33
C GLU A 188 11.24 -19.38 -10.56
N ASN A 189 12.51 -19.08 -10.31
CA ASN A 189 13.44 -20.00 -9.66
C ASN A 189 13.16 -20.22 -8.17
N PHE A 190 12.69 -19.21 -7.44
CA PHE A 190 12.55 -19.28 -5.99
C PHE A 190 11.09 -19.33 -5.49
N SER A 191 10.12 -18.78 -6.23
CA SER A 191 8.73 -18.70 -5.74
C SER A 191 7.95 -20.00 -5.89
N VAL A 192 8.15 -20.77 -6.97
CA VAL A 192 7.39 -22.00 -7.20
C VAL A 192 7.63 -23.06 -6.11
N PRO A 193 8.88 -23.37 -5.70
CA PRO A 193 9.12 -24.28 -4.58
C PRO A 193 8.56 -23.74 -3.26
N SER A 194 8.65 -22.43 -3.05
CA SER A 194 8.14 -21.75 -1.84
C SER A 194 6.63 -21.87 -1.72
N ILE A 195 5.88 -21.64 -2.80
CA ILE A 195 4.42 -21.80 -2.83
C ILE A 195 4.02 -23.25 -2.52
N LYS A 196 4.71 -24.24 -3.11
CA LYS A 196 4.44 -25.66 -2.84
C LYS A 196 4.68 -26.01 -1.36
N MET A 197 5.76 -25.49 -0.78
CA MET A 197 6.09 -25.67 0.63
C MET A 197 5.00 -25.07 1.53
N VAL A 198 4.59 -23.83 1.25
CA VAL A 198 3.56 -23.14 2.04
C VAL A 198 2.23 -23.90 1.96
N ILE A 199 1.70 -24.16 0.76
CA ILE A 199 0.40 -24.80 0.58
C ILE A 199 0.34 -26.16 1.26
N LYS A 200 1.41 -26.97 1.16
CA LYS A 200 1.48 -28.31 1.75
C LYS A 200 1.46 -28.28 3.28
N ASN A 201 1.97 -27.21 3.88
CA ASN A 201 2.18 -27.13 5.32
C ASN A 201 1.22 -26.18 6.04
N THR A 202 0.43 -25.39 5.32
CA THR A 202 -0.63 -24.56 5.90
C THR A 202 -1.80 -25.42 6.35
N THR A 203 -2.30 -25.16 7.55
CA THR A 203 -3.47 -25.81 8.15
C THR A 203 -4.67 -24.85 8.16
N LEU A 204 -5.84 -25.32 8.61
CA LEU A 204 -7.03 -24.45 8.76
C LEU A 204 -6.74 -23.24 9.67
N LEU A 205 -6.02 -23.49 10.76
CA LEU A 205 -5.46 -22.49 11.65
C LEU A 205 -3.94 -22.74 11.73
N GLY A 206 -3.17 -21.74 11.30
CA GLY A 206 -1.72 -21.76 11.32
C GLY A 206 -1.05 -22.68 10.28
N HIS A 207 0.02 -23.34 10.69
CA HIS A 207 0.84 -24.23 9.86
C HIS A 207 1.41 -25.40 10.67
N ASN A 208 1.97 -26.39 9.97
CA ASN A 208 2.73 -27.49 10.56
C ASN A 208 4.00 -26.94 11.25
N PRO A 209 4.16 -27.10 12.58
CA PRO A 209 5.32 -26.60 13.32
C PRO A 209 6.67 -27.03 12.73
N MET A 210 6.77 -28.28 12.27
CA MET A 210 8.01 -28.85 11.73
C MET A 210 8.43 -28.25 10.38
N SER A 211 7.50 -27.62 9.67
CA SER A 211 7.80 -26.94 8.41
C SER A 211 8.41 -25.55 8.62
N SER A 212 8.20 -24.98 9.80
CA SER A 212 8.66 -23.65 10.16
C SER A 212 10.18 -23.61 10.34
N TYR A 213 10.73 -22.40 10.41
CA TYR A 213 12.09 -22.17 10.85
C TYR A 213 12.33 -22.65 12.30
N TRP A 214 11.34 -22.49 13.19
CA TRP A 214 11.47 -22.81 14.61
C TRP A 214 11.37 -24.32 14.90
N GLY A 215 10.91 -25.13 13.94
CA GLY A 215 10.77 -26.57 14.08
C GLY A 215 9.89 -26.92 15.28
N GLU A 216 10.44 -27.69 16.23
CA GLU A 216 9.73 -28.09 17.46
C GLU A 216 9.41 -26.91 18.39
N LEU A 217 10.10 -25.78 18.25
CA LEU A 217 9.83 -24.56 19.01
C LEU A 217 8.69 -23.71 18.43
N SER A 218 8.20 -24.06 17.24
CA SER A 218 7.05 -23.39 16.62
C SER A 218 5.78 -23.71 17.38
N ARG A 219 4.95 -22.67 17.57
CA ARG A 219 3.58 -22.85 18.08
C ARG A 219 2.62 -23.32 16.98
N GLY A 220 3.09 -23.38 15.74
CA GLY A 220 2.31 -23.63 14.55
C GLY A 220 1.32 -22.51 14.23
N PHE A 221 1.41 -21.34 14.88
CA PHE A 221 0.47 -20.23 14.72
C PHE A 221 1.07 -18.91 15.20
N ALA A 222 0.99 -17.88 14.36
CA ALA A 222 1.46 -16.52 14.65
C ALA A 222 2.93 -16.48 15.11
N ASP A 223 3.80 -17.18 14.38
CA ASP A 223 5.24 -17.31 14.63
C ASP A 223 6.04 -16.07 14.17
N GLY A 224 5.36 -15.09 13.57
CA GLY A 224 5.96 -13.80 13.21
C GLY A 224 6.54 -13.76 11.80
N TYR A 225 6.00 -14.57 10.88
CA TYR A 225 6.23 -14.40 9.45
C TYR A 225 5.51 -13.14 8.94
N ILE A 226 4.34 -12.85 9.49
CA ILE A 226 3.62 -11.58 9.35
C ILE A 226 3.64 -10.85 10.68
N SER A 227 4.19 -9.64 10.67
CA SER A 227 4.46 -8.88 11.88
C SER A 227 4.35 -7.37 11.64
N LEU A 228 4.17 -6.61 12.72
CA LEU A 228 4.23 -5.15 12.67
C LEU A 228 5.69 -4.65 12.67
N PRO A 229 5.95 -3.35 12.45
CA PRO A 229 7.31 -2.81 12.51
C PRO A 229 8.06 -3.21 13.79
N LEU A 230 9.35 -3.53 13.65
CA LEU A 230 10.19 -4.00 14.75
C LEU A 230 10.12 -3.11 15.99
N GLN A 231 10.14 -1.80 15.79
CA GLN A 231 10.06 -0.82 16.89
C GLN A 231 8.77 -0.97 17.71
N LEU A 232 7.64 -1.28 17.07
CA LEU A 232 6.38 -1.55 17.77
C LEU A 232 6.42 -2.87 18.52
N ILE A 233 6.99 -3.92 17.92
CA ILE A 233 7.12 -5.23 18.58
C ILE A 233 7.99 -5.11 19.83
N LEU A 234 9.16 -4.46 19.72
CA LEU A 234 10.08 -4.24 20.83
C LEU A 234 9.46 -3.37 21.93
N PHE A 235 8.71 -2.34 21.55
CA PHE A 235 8.01 -1.47 22.50
C PHE A 235 7.03 -2.23 23.40
N PHE A 236 6.35 -3.25 22.85
CA PHE A 236 5.41 -4.09 23.60
C PHE A 236 6.04 -5.34 24.24
N GLY A 237 7.36 -5.50 24.17
CA GLY A 237 8.08 -6.60 24.84
C GLY A 237 7.70 -8.01 24.34
N LEU A 238 7.12 -8.11 23.15
CA LEU A 238 6.80 -9.39 22.52
C LEU A 238 8.09 -10.16 22.21
N PRO A 239 8.11 -11.50 22.33
CA PRO A 239 9.25 -12.29 21.91
C PRO A 239 9.48 -12.02 20.43
N PHE A 240 10.55 -11.27 20.16
CA PHE A 240 11.00 -11.06 18.79
C PHE A 240 11.47 -12.42 18.29
N PRO A 241 10.98 -12.88 17.13
CA PRO A 241 11.70 -13.92 16.43
C PRO A 241 13.01 -13.28 15.95
N VAL A 242 14.08 -13.37 16.75
CA VAL A 242 15.40 -12.88 16.37
C VAL A 242 15.91 -13.76 15.23
N PHE A 243 15.75 -13.31 13.99
CA PHE A 243 16.29 -14.01 12.82
C PHE A 243 17.78 -13.65 12.61
N TYR A 244 18.63 -13.79 13.63
CA TYR A 244 20.05 -13.42 13.50
C TYR A 244 20.83 -14.51 12.75
N GLY A 245 21.63 -14.11 11.75
CA GLY A 245 22.62 -14.97 11.08
C GLY A 245 22.08 -16.03 10.10
N ILE A 246 20.77 -16.31 10.10
CA ILE A 246 20.10 -17.34 9.28
C ILE A 246 18.85 -16.74 8.58
N LEU A 247 18.85 -15.42 8.35
CA LEU A 247 17.78 -14.68 7.64
C LEU A 247 17.49 -15.23 6.23
N VAL A 248 18.45 -15.91 5.61
CA VAL A 248 18.56 -15.92 4.15
C VAL A 248 17.80 -17.06 3.45
N ASN A 249 17.49 -18.18 4.12
CA ASN A 249 16.97 -19.36 3.41
C ASN A 249 15.47 -19.62 3.61
N LYS A 250 14.99 -19.96 4.81
CA LYS A 250 13.57 -20.35 4.99
C LYS A 250 12.62 -19.18 5.20
N LYS A 251 13.04 -18.16 5.97
CA LYS A 251 12.23 -16.95 6.13
C LYS A 251 12.13 -16.20 4.81
N ASP A 252 13.23 -16.01 4.09
CA ASP A 252 13.18 -15.31 2.81
C ASP A 252 12.31 -16.03 1.76
N VAL A 253 12.26 -17.36 1.79
CA VAL A 253 11.31 -18.15 0.98
C VAL A 253 9.85 -17.78 1.29
N ILE A 254 9.48 -17.60 2.56
CA ILE A 254 8.11 -17.30 2.96
C ILE A 254 7.81 -15.78 2.94
N ASP A 255 8.80 -14.93 3.16
CA ASP A 255 8.65 -13.48 3.33
C ASP A 255 8.94 -12.72 2.01
N TYR A 256 9.87 -13.20 1.18
CA TYR A 256 10.35 -12.52 -0.05
C TYR A 256 10.11 -13.28 -1.35
N MET A 257 9.64 -14.53 -1.28
CA MET A 257 9.40 -15.36 -2.45
C MET A 257 7.94 -15.83 -2.62
N VAL A 258 6.98 -15.44 -1.78
CA VAL A 258 5.57 -15.77 -1.99
C VAL A 258 4.65 -14.53 -1.90
N PRO A 259 3.55 -14.50 -2.68
CA PRO A 259 2.53 -13.47 -2.53
C PRO A 259 1.98 -13.37 -1.10
N GLY A 260 1.52 -12.18 -0.71
CA GLY A 260 1.05 -11.90 0.65
C GLY A 260 -0.05 -12.84 1.16
N ILE A 261 -0.93 -13.35 0.29
CA ILE A 261 -1.95 -14.35 0.69
C ILE A 261 -1.33 -15.64 1.24
N PHE A 262 -0.21 -16.09 0.69
CA PHE A 262 0.45 -17.31 1.11
C PHE A 262 1.22 -17.09 2.41
N GLY A 263 1.91 -15.95 2.55
CA GLY A 263 2.55 -15.59 3.82
C GLY A 263 1.54 -15.47 4.97
N TRP A 264 0.40 -14.81 4.74
CA TRP A 264 -0.66 -14.68 5.72
C TRP A 264 -1.30 -16.03 6.08
N ALA A 265 -1.63 -16.84 5.07
CA ALA A 265 -2.19 -18.16 5.28
C ALA A 265 -1.21 -19.08 6.01
N TYR A 266 0.08 -19.01 5.71
CA TYR A 266 1.09 -19.79 6.43
C TYR A 266 1.17 -19.40 7.91
N ASP A 267 1.23 -18.10 8.22
CA ASP A 267 1.41 -17.68 9.61
C ASP A 267 0.14 -17.91 10.46
N PHE A 268 -1.04 -17.69 9.89
CA PHE A 268 -2.30 -17.65 10.65
C PHE A 268 -3.35 -18.69 10.21
N GLY A 269 -3.19 -19.36 9.07
CA GLY A 269 -4.10 -20.39 8.54
C GLY A 269 -5.06 -19.91 7.45
N TYR A 270 -5.76 -20.85 6.82
CA TYR A 270 -6.75 -20.54 5.77
C TYR A 270 -7.98 -19.79 6.28
N VAL A 271 -8.41 -20.03 7.52
CA VAL A 271 -9.57 -19.35 8.11
C VAL A 271 -9.30 -17.86 8.26
N THR A 272 -8.14 -17.49 8.78
CA THR A 272 -7.76 -16.07 8.95
C THR A 272 -7.48 -15.39 7.62
N LEU A 273 -6.95 -16.11 6.61
CA LEU A 273 -6.86 -15.60 5.24
C LEU A 273 -8.25 -15.25 4.70
N PHE A 274 -9.23 -16.12 4.88
CA PHE A 274 -10.61 -15.86 4.42
C PHE A 274 -11.18 -14.60 5.07
N PHE A 275 -10.99 -14.41 6.39
CA PHE A 275 -11.38 -13.19 7.07
C PHE A 275 -10.65 -11.94 6.55
N LEU A 276 -9.35 -12.03 6.25
CA LEU A 276 -8.60 -10.93 5.64
C LEU A 276 -9.19 -10.52 4.29
N LEU A 277 -9.54 -11.49 3.44
CA LEU A 277 -10.13 -11.22 2.12
C LEU A 277 -11.53 -10.60 2.23
N ILE A 278 -12.38 -11.11 3.13
CA ILE A 278 -13.69 -10.51 3.43
C ILE A 278 -13.51 -9.08 3.92
N TRP A 279 -12.58 -8.84 4.83
CA TRP A 279 -12.30 -7.52 5.37
C TRP A 279 -11.85 -6.54 4.26
N CYS A 280 -10.93 -6.96 3.39
CA CYS A 280 -10.49 -6.15 2.25
C CYS A 280 -11.67 -5.77 1.35
N MET A 281 -12.49 -6.76 0.99
CA MET A 281 -13.67 -6.54 0.15
C MET A 281 -14.69 -5.62 0.83
N GLY A 282 -14.94 -5.83 2.12
CA GLY A 282 -15.86 -5.03 2.92
C GLY A 282 -15.46 -3.56 2.99
N ILE A 283 -14.17 -3.28 3.21
CA ILE A 283 -13.63 -1.91 3.23
C ILE A 283 -13.76 -1.23 1.87
N ILE A 284 -13.49 -1.94 0.77
CA ILE A 284 -13.65 -1.42 -0.58
C ILE A 284 -15.12 -1.05 -0.86
N ILE A 285 -16.05 -1.97 -0.59
CA ILE A 285 -17.48 -1.75 -0.80
C ILE A 285 -17.99 -0.58 0.04
N LEU A 286 -17.61 -0.53 1.32
CA LEU A 286 -17.96 0.56 2.23
C LEU A 286 -17.49 1.91 1.68
N GLY A 287 -16.21 2.02 1.32
CA GLY A 287 -15.65 3.27 0.82
C GLY A 287 -16.29 3.71 -0.50
N LEU A 288 -16.55 2.79 -1.44
CA LEU A 288 -17.26 3.12 -2.69
C LEU A 288 -18.69 3.62 -2.44
N ARG A 289 -19.38 3.05 -1.45
CA ARG A 289 -20.71 3.50 -1.04
C ARG A 289 -20.65 4.90 -0.42
N VAL A 290 -19.71 5.15 0.48
CA VAL A 290 -19.50 6.48 1.09
C VAL A 290 -19.13 7.53 0.05
N LEU A 291 -18.25 7.19 -0.90
CA LEU A 291 -17.89 8.07 -1.99
C LEU A 291 -19.10 8.46 -2.85
N SER A 292 -20.00 7.50 -3.11
CA SER A 292 -21.25 7.75 -3.83
C SER A 292 -22.16 8.72 -3.08
N MET A 293 -22.24 8.60 -1.75
CA MET A 293 -23.01 9.54 -0.89
C MET A 293 -22.40 10.93 -0.88
N TYR A 294 -21.07 11.06 -0.77
CA TYR A 294 -20.40 12.36 -0.85
C TYR A 294 -20.62 13.05 -2.20
N ARG A 295 -20.55 12.30 -3.30
CA ARG A 295 -20.88 12.82 -4.63
C ARG A 295 -22.32 13.34 -4.69
N GLU A 296 -23.30 12.58 -4.21
CA GLU A 296 -24.70 13.03 -4.20
C GLU A 296 -24.89 14.31 -3.39
N LYS A 297 -24.21 14.43 -2.24
CA LYS A 297 -24.22 15.65 -1.43
C LYS A 297 -23.57 16.84 -2.16
N ARG A 298 -22.46 16.62 -2.86
CA ARG A 298 -21.83 17.65 -3.70
C ARG A 298 -22.78 18.12 -4.80
N GLU A 299 -23.42 17.18 -5.52
CA GLU A 299 -24.39 17.49 -6.59
C GLU A 299 -25.60 18.28 -6.07
N LYS A 300 -25.99 18.08 -4.80
CA LYS A 300 -27.00 18.90 -4.10
C LYS A 300 -26.47 20.24 -3.56
N GLY A 301 -25.22 20.59 -3.84
CA GLY A 301 -24.58 21.86 -3.43
C GLY A 301 -23.96 21.86 -2.04
N VAL A 302 -23.91 20.72 -1.33
CA VAL A 302 -23.36 20.64 0.03
C VAL A 302 -21.83 20.61 -0.02
N ARG A 303 -21.19 21.69 0.45
CA ARG A 303 -19.73 21.85 0.41
C ARG A 303 -18.97 21.27 1.60
N SER A 304 -19.66 20.83 2.65
CA SER A 304 -19.04 20.37 3.90
C SER A 304 -18.25 19.07 3.78
N TYR A 305 -18.47 18.28 2.72
CA TYR A 305 -17.85 16.96 2.54
C TYR A 305 -16.78 16.93 1.45
N LEU A 306 -16.48 18.05 0.78
CA LEU A 306 -15.56 18.07 -0.37
C LEU A 306 -14.16 17.57 -0.03
N GLY A 307 -13.60 18.00 1.11
CA GLY A 307 -12.29 17.53 1.57
C GLY A 307 -12.29 16.03 1.88
N ARG A 308 -13.34 15.54 2.56
CA ARG A 308 -13.51 14.11 2.84
C ARG A 308 -13.64 13.28 1.57
N GLU A 309 -14.34 13.80 0.56
CA GLU A 309 -14.47 13.15 -0.74
C GLU A 309 -13.11 12.98 -1.44
N ALA A 310 -12.30 14.04 -1.49
CA ALA A 310 -10.96 14.00 -2.08
C ALA A 310 -10.03 13.02 -1.33
N LEU A 311 -10.06 13.06 0.00
CA LEU A 311 -9.25 12.18 0.85
C LEU A 311 -9.66 10.71 0.68
N LEU A 312 -10.96 10.42 0.71
CA LEU A 312 -11.49 9.06 0.53
C LEU A 312 -11.16 8.49 -0.85
N THR A 313 -11.19 9.31 -1.90
CA THR A 313 -10.83 8.89 -3.26
C THR A 313 -9.38 8.39 -3.32
N GLY A 314 -8.44 9.13 -2.72
CA GLY A 314 -7.04 8.71 -2.66
C GLY A 314 -6.82 7.50 -1.76
N ALA A 315 -7.51 7.45 -0.62
CA ALA A 315 -7.43 6.31 0.30
C ALA A 315 -7.91 5.01 -0.35
N LEU A 316 -9.03 5.06 -1.08
CA LEU A 316 -9.54 3.90 -1.83
C LEU A 316 -8.57 3.46 -2.92
N ALA A 317 -8.04 4.39 -3.71
CA ALA A 317 -7.09 4.05 -4.76
C ALA A 317 -5.82 3.39 -4.21
N ALA A 318 -5.26 3.95 -3.13
CA ALA A 318 -4.10 3.40 -2.44
C ALA A 318 -4.40 2.01 -1.84
N PHE A 319 -5.53 1.86 -1.14
CA PHE A 319 -5.90 0.61 -0.49
C PHE A 319 -6.18 -0.51 -1.50
N ILE A 320 -6.96 -0.25 -2.55
CA ILE A 320 -7.24 -1.22 -3.61
C ILE A 320 -5.94 -1.69 -4.28
N SER A 321 -5.04 -0.75 -4.58
CA SER A 321 -3.77 -1.07 -5.24
C SER A 321 -2.87 -1.87 -4.33
N GLN A 322 -2.75 -1.48 -3.05
CA GLN A 322 -1.99 -2.24 -2.08
C GLN A 322 -2.59 -3.63 -1.82
N ALA A 323 -3.91 -3.76 -1.79
CA ALA A 323 -4.59 -5.05 -1.63
C ALA A 323 -4.30 -5.97 -2.82
N ILE A 324 -4.46 -5.49 -4.06
CA ILE A 324 -4.18 -6.27 -5.26
C ILE A 324 -2.70 -6.64 -5.34
N ILE A 325 -1.83 -5.64 -5.21
CA ILE A 325 -0.41 -5.80 -5.47
C ILE A 325 0.28 -6.53 -4.32
N GLY A 326 0.01 -6.15 -3.07
CA GLY A 326 0.62 -6.74 -1.88
C GLY A 326 0.12 -8.16 -1.55
N LEU A 327 -1.15 -8.47 -1.83
CA LEU A 327 -1.68 -9.81 -1.56
C LEU A 327 -1.40 -10.80 -2.69
N PHE A 328 -1.50 -10.37 -3.95
CA PHE A 328 -1.53 -11.30 -5.09
C PHE A 328 -0.33 -11.22 -6.04
N ILE A 329 0.40 -10.09 -6.12
CA ILE A 329 1.40 -9.88 -7.18
C ILE A 329 2.82 -9.83 -6.64
N ILE A 330 3.10 -9.03 -5.63
CA ILE A 330 4.45 -8.93 -5.08
C ILE A 330 4.70 -10.14 -4.20
N ASN A 331 5.80 -10.83 -4.47
CA ASN A 331 6.27 -11.95 -3.66
C ASN A 331 6.89 -11.52 -2.32
N ARG A 332 6.62 -10.30 -1.86
CA ARG A 332 7.06 -9.77 -0.56
C ARG A 332 5.83 -9.68 0.31
N THR A 333 5.80 -10.40 1.41
CA THR A 333 4.62 -10.45 2.26
C THR A 333 4.26 -9.06 2.79
N ILE A 334 2.98 -8.85 3.11
CA ILE A 334 2.53 -7.60 3.74
C ILE A 334 3.03 -7.62 5.18
N ASN A 335 4.25 -7.16 5.38
CA ASN A 335 4.97 -7.24 6.65
C ASN A 335 5.49 -5.87 7.09
N GLY A 336 5.71 -5.72 8.39
CA GLY A 336 6.23 -4.53 9.02
C GLY A 336 5.41 -3.29 8.68
N THR A 337 6.08 -2.28 8.15
CA THR A 337 5.49 -0.98 7.81
C THR A 337 4.49 -1.05 6.66
N ALA A 338 4.58 -2.06 5.78
CA ALA A 338 3.57 -2.29 4.75
C ALA A 338 2.23 -2.72 5.37
N LEU A 339 2.25 -3.62 6.36
CA LEU A 339 1.05 -4.03 7.10
C LEU A 339 0.44 -2.87 7.88
N LEU A 340 1.28 -2.09 8.57
CA LEU A 340 0.82 -0.89 9.27
C LEU A 340 0.15 0.11 8.32
N THR A 341 0.74 0.34 7.15
CA THR A 341 0.16 1.20 6.10
C THR A 341 -1.17 0.64 5.59
N PHE A 342 -1.28 -0.68 5.45
CA PHE A 342 -2.50 -1.33 5.00
C PHE A 342 -3.67 -1.10 5.98
N ILE A 343 -3.39 -1.29 7.27
CA ILE A 343 -4.34 -1.03 8.37
C ILE A 343 -4.67 0.46 8.47
N PHE A 344 -3.67 1.34 8.30
CA PHE A 344 -3.89 2.78 8.30
C PHE A 344 -4.86 3.20 7.18
N LEU A 345 -4.62 2.77 5.94
CA LEU A 345 -5.49 3.10 4.80
C LEU A 345 -6.92 2.56 4.99
N SER A 346 -7.06 1.33 5.48
CA SER A 346 -8.37 0.75 5.75
C SER A 346 -9.11 1.49 6.87
N SER A 347 -8.41 1.88 7.93
CA SER A 347 -8.97 2.66 9.04
C SER A 347 -9.42 4.05 8.60
N LEU A 348 -8.67 4.69 7.68
CA LEU A 348 -9.03 5.97 7.09
C LEU A 348 -10.31 5.86 6.25
N ILE A 349 -10.43 4.82 5.42
CA ILE A 349 -11.66 4.56 4.65
C ILE A 349 -12.84 4.31 5.60
N PHE A 350 -12.65 3.46 6.61
CA PHE A 350 -13.69 3.11 7.56
C PHE A 350 -14.21 4.34 8.33
N ALA A 351 -13.30 5.19 8.79
CA ALA A 351 -13.64 6.40 9.54
C ALA A 351 -14.52 7.39 8.75
N ASN A 352 -14.43 7.40 7.41
CA ASN A 352 -15.31 8.24 6.57
C ASN A 352 -16.78 7.78 6.59
N SER A 353 -17.06 6.54 7.01
CA SER A 353 -18.45 6.08 7.19
C SER A 353 -19.14 6.67 8.43
N PHE A 354 -18.36 7.20 9.38
CA PHE A 354 -18.85 7.86 10.59
C PHE A 354 -18.98 9.38 10.37
N GLY A 355 -20.05 9.97 10.90
CA GLY A 355 -20.29 11.41 10.82
C GLY A 355 -21.00 11.90 9.54
N LEU A 356 -21.45 10.99 8.68
CA LEU A 356 -22.49 11.28 7.70
C LEU A 356 -23.81 11.50 8.44
N LYS A 357 -24.22 12.75 8.64
CA LYS A 357 -25.61 13.05 9.00
C LYS A 357 -26.48 12.74 7.80
N GLU A 358 -27.47 11.87 7.93
CA GLU A 358 -28.42 11.55 6.85
C GLU A 358 -29.04 12.81 6.25
#